data_AF-A0A6F8TD92-F1
#
_entry.id   AF-A0A6F8TD92-F1
#
_cell.length_a   1.000
_cell.length_b   1.000
_cell.length_c   1.000
_cell.angle_alpha   90.00
_cell.angle_beta   90.00
_cell.angle_gamma   90.00
#
_symmetry.space_group_name_H-M   'P 1'
#
loop_
_entity.id
_entity.type
_entity.pdbx_description
1 polymer ?
#
loop_
_entity_poly.entity_id
_entity_poly.type
_entity_poly.pdbx_seq_one_letter_code
_entity_poly.pdbx_strand_id
1 'polypeptide(L)'
;MTQKFEIKNRFTEEVLFTCDVPEGMESGMIARHVLESAIAAGADLSCANLRGANLRDANLRGADLFGAKAAPLIVYGLRWNVIISGLGKMRIGCQEHSVEDWKSFDDARITRMDSEALEFWNQHKSMLLNMCDSYVHPVQEESSND
;
A
#
# COMPACT_ATOMS: atom_id res chain seq x y z
N MET A 1 -17.26 -2.94 26.70
CA MET A 1 -17.30 -1.48 26.91
C MET A 1 -16.89 -0.83 25.58
N THR A 2 -16.79 0.49 25.46
CA THR A 2 -16.32 1.16 24.23
C THR A 2 -15.04 1.93 24.51
N GLN A 3 -14.18 2.04 23.50
CA GLN A 3 -12.98 2.88 23.52
C GLN A 3 -13.15 4.05 22.54
N LYS A 4 -12.64 5.23 22.90
CA LYS A 4 -12.70 6.40 22.03
C LYS A 4 -11.60 6.32 20.97
N PHE A 5 -11.93 6.58 19.71
CA PHE A 5 -10.97 6.60 18.60
C PHE A 5 -11.01 7.93 17.87
N GLU A 6 -9.84 8.45 17.51
CA GLU A 6 -9.67 9.76 16.88
C GLU A 6 -9.09 9.62 15.47
N ILE A 7 -9.72 10.27 14.49
CA ILE A 7 -9.06 10.57 13.22
C ILE A 7 -8.38 11.93 13.39
N LYS A 8 -7.07 11.98 13.17
CA LYS A 8 -6.27 13.21 13.29
C LYS A 8 -5.82 13.72 11.92
N ASN A 9 -5.67 15.04 11.82
CA ASN A 9 -5.04 15.70 10.71
C ASN A 9 -3.56 15.26 10.63
N ARG A 10 -3.12 14.88 9.44
CA ARG A 10 -1.77 14.39 9.17
C ARG A 10 -0.67 15.42 9.46
N PHE A 11 -0.96 16.71 9.32
CA PHE A 11 0.04 17.77 9.40
C PHE A 11 -0.03 18.55 10.71
N THR A 12 -1.21 18.70 11.30
CA THR A 12 -1.43 19.51 12.51
C THR A 12 -1.68 18.69 13.77
N GLU A 13 -1.89 17.37 13.64
CA GLU A 13 -2.31 16.45 14.71
C GLU A 13 -3.69 16.77 15.33
N GLU A 14 -4.38 17.79 14.83
CA GLU A 14 -5.72 18.15 15.28
C GLU A 14 -6.71 17.01 15.05
N VAL A 15 -7.62 16.81 16.00
CA VAL A 15 -8.67 15.79 15.90
C VAL A 15 -9.73 16.26 14.91
N LEU A 16 -9.84 15.58 13.77
CA LEU A 16 -10.84 15.83 12.73
C LEU A 16 -12.18 15.17 13.06
N PHE A 17 -12.12 13.99 13.68
CA PHE A 17 -13.31 13.23 14.04
C PHE A 17 -13.03 12.32 15.24
N THR A 18 -14.07 12.05 16.04
CA THR A 18 -13.99 11.12 17.16
C THR A 18 -15.25 10.26 17.22
N CYS A 19 -15.09 8.96 17.44
CA CYS A 19 -16.20 8.06 17.71
C CYS A 19 -15.84 6.99 18.73
N ASP A 20 -16.87 6.39 19.32
CA ASP A 20 -16.73 5.23 20.20
C ASP A 20 -16.65 3.94 19.38
N VAL A 21 -15.63 3.13 19.63
CA VAL A 21 -15.41 1.83 19.00
C VAL A 21 -15.66 0.73 20.03
N PRO A 22 -16.45 -0.31 19.72
CA PRO A 22 -16.64 -1.45 20.61
C PRO A 22 -15.31 -2.15 20.95
N GLU A 23 -15.10 -2.48 22.23
CA GLU A 23 -13.98 -3.33 22.63
C GLU A 23 -14.06 -4.71 21.96
N GLY A 24 -12.89 -5.26 21.58
CA GLY A 24 -12.80 -6.57 20.92
C GLY A 24 -13.09 -6.55 19.42
N MET A 25 -13.35 -5.39 18.82
CA MET A 25 -13.40 -5.25 17.37
C MET A 25 -12.05 -5.61 16.76
N GLU A 26 -12.04 -6.46 15.74
CA GLU A 26 -10.82 -6.84 15.03
C GLU A 26 -10.13 -5.60 14.45
N SER A 27 -8.80 -5.52 14.56
CA SER A 27 -8.00 -4.36 14.14
C SER A 27 -8.27 -3.93 12.70
N GLY A 28 -8.51 -4.90 11.80
CA GLY A 28 -8.85 -4.65 10.40
C GLY A 28 -10.22 -3.99 10.18
N MET A 29 -11.14 -4.08 11.14
CA MET A 29 -12.48 -3.49 11.06
C MET A 29 -12.58 -2.10 11.72
N ILE A 30 -11.67 -1.76 12.63
CA ILE A 30 -11.69 -0.46 13.33
C ILE A 30 -11.65 0.70 12.34
N ALA A 31 -10.69 0.70 11.41
CA ALA A 31 -10.56 1.78 10.43
C ALA A 31 -11.84 1.95 9.58
N ARG A 32 -12.45 0.83 9.17
CA ARG A 32 -13.72 0.83 8.45
C ARG A 32 -14.84 1.45 9.28
N HIS A 33 -15.02 0.98 10.51
CA HIS A 33 -16.09 1.46 11.39
C HIS A 33 -15.97 2.97 11.70
N VAL A 34 -14.75 3.44 11.97
CA VAL A 34 -14.47 4.85 12.26
C VAL A 34 -14.73 5.70 11.01
N LEU A 35 -14.29 5.25 9.82
CA LEU A 35 -14.53 5.95 8.56
C LEU A 35 -16.03 5.99 8.19
N GLU A 36 -16.75 4.89 8.36
CA GLU A 36 -18.21 4.85 8.14
C GLU A 36 -18.93 5.82 9.08
N SER A 37 -18.52 5.88 10.35
CA SER A 37 -19.06 6.83 11.33
C SER A 37 -18.78 8.29 10.96
N ALA A 38 -17.56 8.58 10.49
CA ALA A 38 -17.17 9.91 10.05
C ALA A 38 -17.95 10.36 8.81
N ILE A 39 -18.12 9.46 7.83
CA ILE A 39 -18.92 9.72 6.62
C ILE A 39 -20.38 9.98 7.00
N ALA A 40 -20.96 9.16 7.89
CA ALA A 40 -22.34 9.33 8.35
C ALA A 40 -22.56 10.67 9.09
N ALA A 41 -21.53 11.16 9.78
CA ALA A 41 -21.54 12.45 10.45
C ALA A 41 -21.24 13.64 9.50
N GLY A 42 -20.91 13.39 8.23
CA GLY A 42 -20.51 14.42 7.28
C GLY A 42 -19.19 15.10 7.65
N ALA A 43 -18.28 14.39 8.33
CA ALA A 43 -17.00 14.93 8.76
C ALA A 43 -16.10 15.27 7.57
N ASP A 44 -15.44 16.43 7.62
CA ASP A 44 -14.37 16.75 6.68
C ASP A 44 -13.09 15.99 7.08
N LEU A 45 -12.75 14.98 6.28
CA LEU A 45 -11.56 14.16 6.47
C LEU A 45 -10.38 14.60 5.58
N SER A 46 -10.43 15.83 5.07
CA SER A 46 -9.29 16.42 4.35
C SER A 46 -8.03 16.34 5.20
N CYS A 47 -6.96 15.84 4.60
CA CYS A 47 -5.68 15.60 5.27
C CYS A 47 -5.71 14.60 6.44
N ALA A 48 -6.75 13.75 6.57
CA ALA A 48 -6.79 12.71 7.59
C ALA A 48 -5.59 11.74 7.50
N ASN A 49 -5.00 11.40 8.64
CA ASN A 49 -3.98 10.36 8.71
C ASN A 49 -4.64 8.98 8.70
N LEU A 50 -4.70 8.35 7.52
CA LEU A 50 -5.20 6.99 7.33
C LEU A 50 -4.07 5.95 7.19
N ARG A 51 -2.87 6.24 7.71
CA ARG A 51 -1.74 5.30 7.65
C ARG A 51 -2.10 4.00 8.34
N GLY A 52 -1.81 2.87 7.69
CA GLY A 52 -2.10 1.54 8.22
C GLY A 52 -3.57 1.09 8.05
N ALA A 53 -4.47 1.95 7.56
CA ALA A 53 -5.82 1.53 7.24
C ALA A 53 -5.81 0.53 6.07
N ASN A 54 -6.55 -0.57 6.22
CA ASN A 54 -6.82 -1.47 5.11
C ASN A 54 -7.89 -0.84 4.20
N LEU A 55 -7.44 -0.23 3.09
CA LEU A 55 -8.32 0.38 2.08
C LEU A 55 -8.62 -0.56 0.91
N ARG A 56 -8.44 -1.88 1.08
CA ARG A 56 -8.81 -2.86 0.05
C ARG A 56 -10.31 -2.72 -0.25
N ASP A 57 -10.64 -2.63 -1.54
CA ASP A 57 -11.99 -2.43 -2.08
C ASP A 57 -12.64 -1.05 -1.81
N ALA A 58 -11.90 -0.08 -1.25
CA ALA A 58 -12.41 1.27 -1.08
C ALA A 58 -12.63 1.97 -2.43
N ASN A 59 -13.80 2.61 -2.60
CA ASN A 59 -14.04 3.48 -3.76
C ASN A 59 -13.33 4.83 -3.55
N LEU A 60 -12.14 4.99 -4.15
CA LEU A 60 -11.32 6.20 -4.06
C LEU A 60 -11.54 7.16 -5.24
N ARG A 61 -12.63 7.02 -6.01
CA ARG A 61 -12.89 7.87 -7.18
C ARG A 61 -13.06 9.33 -6.74
N GLY A 62 -12.21 10.22 -7.25
CA GLY A 62 -12.22 11.65 -6.95
C GLY A 62 -11.43 12.05 -5.70
N ALA A 63 -10.77 11.11 -5.02
CA ALA A 63 -9.87 11.43 -3.92
C ALA A 63 -8.62 12.19 -4.43
N ASP A 64 -8.25 13.28 -3.75
CA ASP A 64 -6.97 13.94 -3.97
C ASP A 64 -5.84 13.14 -3.30
N LEU A 65 -5.01 12.51 -4.14
CA LEU A 65 -3.86 11.71 -3.71
C LEU A 65 -2.52 12.41 -3.99
N PHE A 66 -2.52 13.71 -4.30
CA PHE A 66 -1.31 14.45 -4.69
C PHE A 66 -0.22 14.46 -3.59
N GLY A 67 -0.59 14.23 -2.33
CA GLY A 67 0.33 14.09 -1.19
C GLY A 67 0.68 12.65 -0.77
N ALA A 68 0.25 11.63 -1.51
CA ALA A 68 0.53 10.24 -1.18
C ALA A 68 2.03 9.92 -1.40
N LYS A 69 2.81 9.95 -0.32
CA LYS A 69 4.19 9.48 -0.32
C LYS A 69 4.19 7.95 -0.56
N ALA A 70 5.08 7.48 -1.43
CA ALA A 70 5.20 6.08 -1.88
C ALA A 70 4.26 5.62 -3.01
N ALA A 71 4.05 6.48 -4.03
CA ALA A 71 3.46 6.01 -5.29
C ALA A 71 4.30 4.85 -5.87
N PRO A 72 3.70 3.83 -6.49
CA PRO A 72 4.46 2.80 -7.18
C PRO A 72 4.97 3.31 -8.54
N LEU A 73 6.11 2.78 -8.99
CA LEU A 73 6.52 2.88 -10.39
C LEU A 73 5.73 1.83 -11.19
N ILE A 74 5.05 2.27 -12.24
CA ILE A 74 4.30 1.40 -13.15
C ILE A 74 5.02 1.35 -14.49
N VAL A 75 5.40 0.14 -14.92
CA VAL A 75 6.05 -0.10 -16.21
C VAL A 75 5.04 -0.70 -17.17
N TYR A 76 4.65 0.10 -18.16
CA TYR A 76 3.78 -0.32 -19.26
C TYR A 76 4.59 -0.75 -20.49
N GLY A 77 3.93 -1.41 -21.44
CA GLY A 77 4.54 -1.84 -22.71
C GLY A 77 5.29 -3.16 -22.65
N LEU A 78 5.28 -3.83 -21.50
CA LEU A 78 5.75 -5.20 -21.31
C LEU A 78 4.57 -6.19 -21.44
N ARG A 79 4.88 -7.48 -21.66
CA ARG A 79 3.87 -8.56 -21.74
C ARG A 79 2.91 -8.57 -20.54
N TRP A 80 3.44 -8.32 -19.35
CA TRP A 80 2.65 -8.12 -18.14
C TRP A 80 2.92 -6.75 -17.55
N ASN A 81 1.88 -6.14 -16.98
CA ASN A 81 2.04 -4.95 -16.17
C ASN A 81 2.99 -5.24 -15.02
N VAL A 82 4.01 -4.38 -14.86
CA VAL A 82 4.93 -4.45 -13.73
C VAL A 82 4.70 -3.25 -12.82
N ILE A 83 4.57 -3.54 -11.52
CA ILE A 83 4.38 -2.54 -10.47
C ILE A 83 5.50 -2.72 -9.46
N ILE A 84 6.31 -1.69 -9.26
CA ILE A 84 7.39 -1.64 -8.26
C ILE A 84 6.93 -0.69 -7.17
N SER A 85 6.73 -1.20 -5.96
CA SER A 85 6.14 -0.40 -4.87
C SER A 85 7.08 0.65 -4.31
N GLY A 86 8.39 0.48 -4.52
CA GLY A 86 9.45 1.19 -3.80
C GLY A 86 9.53 0.87 -2.31
N LEU A 87 8.79 -0.14 -1.84
CA LEU A 87 8.79 -0.63 -0.46
C LEU A 87 9.23 -2.10 -0.42
N GLY A 88 10.18 -2.49 -1.28
CA GLY A 88 10.71 -3.86 -1.33
C GLY A 88 9.79 -4.91 -1.97
N LYS A 89 8.73 -4.51 -2.67
CA LYS A 89 7.85 -5.43 -3.42
C LYS A 89 7.81 -5.11 -4.90
N MET A 90 7.70 -6.18 -5.69
CA MET A 90 7.46 -6.08 -7.12
C MET A 90 6.35 -7.05 -7.52
N ARG A 91 5.45 -6.57 -8.39
CA ARG A 91 4.38 -7.37 -8.98
C ARG A 91 4.55 -7.43 -10.49
N ILE A 92 4.45 -8.63 -11.05
CA ILE A 92 4.42 -8.90 -12.50
C ILE A 92 3.14 -9.66 -12.80
N GLY A 93 2.20 -9.02 -13.51
CA GLY A 93 0.89 -9.63 -13.79
C GLY A 93 0.11 -9.96 -12.51
N CYS A 94 -0.12 -11.24 -12.22
CA CYS A 94 -0.79 -11.71 -11.00
C CYS A 94 0.18 -12.11 -9.88
N GLN A 95 1.49 -12.06 -10.11
CA GLN A 95 2.51 -12.52 -9.17
C GLN A 95 3.08 -11.33 -8.39
N GLU A 96 2.73 -11.20 -7.10
CA GLU A 96 3.32 -10.22 -6.18
C GLU A 96 4.22 -10.93 -5.17
N HIS A 97 5.49 -10.53 -5.10
CA HIS A 97 6.48 -11.10 -4.18
C HIS A 97 7.43 -9.98 -3.69
N SER A 98 8.22 -10.27 -2.65
CA SER A 98 9.31 -9.36 -2.27
C SER A 98 10.39 -9.31 -3.37
N VAL A 99 11.17 -8.23 -3.41
CA VAL A 99 12.28 -8.12 -4.36
C VAL A 99 13.34 -9.18 -4.08
N GLU A 100 13.55 -9.52 -2.81
CA GLU A 100 14.44 -10.59 -2.35
C GLU A 100 13.96 -11.96 -2.83
N ASP A 101 12.65 -12.22 -2.74
CA ASP A 101 12.05 -13.44 -3.28
C ASP A 101 12.31 -13.55 -4.79
N TRP A 102 12.03 -12.50 -5.56
CA TRP A 102 12.30 -12.46 -7.00
C TRP A 102 13.78 -12.72 -7.32
N LYS A 103 14.71 -12.20 -6.52
CA LYS A 103 16.16 -12.46 -6.65
C LYS A 103 16.50 -13.94 -6.40
N SER A 104 15.75 -14.62 -5.53
CA SER A 104 15.98 -16.02 -5.11
C SER A 104 15.29 -17.09 -5.97
N PHE A 105 14.33 -16.73 -6.83
CA PHE A 105 13.55 -17.71 -7.58
C PHE A 105 14.39 -18.47 -8.61
N ASP A 106 14.21 -19.79 -8.61
CA ASP A 106 14.74 -20.67 -9.64
C ASP A 106 13.84 -20.70 -10.89
N ASP A 107 14.41 -21.15 -12.01
CA ASP A 107 13.73 -21.21 -13.29
C ASP A 107 12.47 -22.09 -13.24
N ALA A 108 12.51 -23.16 -12.44
CA ALA A 108 11.37 -24.06 -12.27
C ALA A 108 10.19 -23.35 -11.61
N ARG A 109 10.43 -22.51 -10.60
CA ARG A 109 9.38 -21.70 -9.94
C ARG A 109 8.82 -20.66 -10.89
N ILE A 110 9.66 -19.96 -11.65
CA ILE A 110 9.20 -18.97 -12.62
C ILE A 110 8.36 -19.64 -13.71
N THR A 111 8.81 -20.79 -14.24
CA THR A 111 8.07 -21.56 -15.27
C THR A 111 6.68 -22.01 -14.80
N ARG A 112 6.51 -22.26 -13.49
CA ARG A 112 5.19 -22.61 -12.93
C ARG A 112 4.22 -21.43 -12.84
N MET A 113 4.70 -20.18 -12.97
CA MET A 113 3.85 -18.99 -12.88
C MET A 113 3.00 -18.80 -14.14
N ASP A 114 3.61 -19.04 -15.31
CA ASP A 114 2.99 -18.96 -16.63
C ASP A 114 3.91 -19.62 -17.66
N SER A 115 3.36 -20.14 -18.76
CA SER A 115 4.12 -20.75 -19.85
C SER A 115 5.19 -19.84 -20.46
N GLU A 116 4.97 -18.53 -20.47
CA GLU A 116 5.89 -17.54 -21.06
C GLU A 116 6.70 -16.77 -19.99
N ALA A 117 6.51 -17.10 -18.70
CA ALA A 117 7.11 -16.36 -17.60
C ALA A 117 8.64 -16.44 -17.58
N LEU A 118 9.23 -17.60 -17.88
CA LEU A 118 10.68 -17.79 -17.80
C LEU A 118 11.42 -16.98 -18.87
N GLU A 119 10.92 -17.00 -20.11
CA GLU A 119 11.49 -16.23 -21.22
C GLU A 119 11.42 -14.73 -20.91
N PHE A 120 10.25 -14.25 -20.49
CA PHE A 120 10.05 -12.88 -20.08
C PHE A 120 10.97 -12.47 -18.93
N TRP A 121 11.08 -13.30 -17.90
CA TRP A 121 11.94 -13.04 -16.76
C TRP A 121 13.39 -12.91 -17.20
N ASN A 122 13.89 -13.86 -17.98
CA ASN A 122 15.27 -13.81 -18.48
C ASN A 122 15.56 -12.58 -19.34
N GLN A 123 14.58 -12.12 -20.13
CA GLN A 123 14.71 -10.92 -20.96
C GLN A 123 14.75 -9.62 -20.15
N HIS A 124 13.97 -9.52 -19.08
CA HIS A 124 13.72 -8.25 -18.38
C HIS A 124 14.28 -8.18 -16.96
N LYS A 125 14.72 -9.29 -16.37
CA LYS A 125 15.17 -9.41 -14.96
C LYS A 125 16.12 -8.30 -14.56
N SER A 126 17.22 -8.10 -15.29
CA SER A 126 18.23 -7.10 -14.94
C SER A 126 17.66 -5.68 -14.92
N MET A 127 16.84 -5.34 -15.91
CA MET A 127 16.19 -4.02 -15.97
C MET A 127 15.24 -3.82 -14.78
N LEU A 128 14.39 -4.80 -14.51
CA LEU A 128 13.38 -4.72 -13.45
C LEU A 128 14.00 -4.68 -12.06
N LEU A 129 15.03 -5.49 -11.80
CA LEU A 129 15.74 -5.48 -10.53
C LEU A 129 16.52 -4.18 -10.32
N ASN A 130 17.16 -3.64 -11.36
CA ASN A 130 17.82 -2.33 -11.28
C ASN A 130 16.82 -1.20 -10.99
N MET A 131 15.62 -1.26 -11.57
CA MET A 131 14.55 -0.32 -11.25
C MET A 131 14.12 -0.45 -9.79
N CYS A 132 14.00 -1.67 -9.25
CA CYS A 132 13.68 -1.89 -7.83
C CYS A 132 14.76 -1.30 -6.91
N ASP A 133 16.03 -1.54 -7.21
CA ASP A 133 17.14 -1.06 -6.39
C ASP A 133 17.29 0.48 -6.47
N SER A 134 16.91 1.10 -7.59
CA SER A 134 16.97 2.56 -7.79
C SER A 134 15.73 3.30 -7.28
N TYR A 135 14.59 2.61 -7.20
CA TYR A 135 13.31 3.18 -6.81
C TYR A 135 12.95 2.70 -5.40
N VAL A 136 13.54 3.32 -4.38
CA VAL A 136 13.31 2.98 -2.98
C VAL A 136 12.70 4.18 -2.27
N HIS A 137 11.52 3.98 -1.69
CA HIS A 137 10.91 4.94 -0.77
C HIS A 137 11.52 4.75 0.61
N PRO A 138 11.78 5.85 1.34
CA PRO A 138 12.27 5.75 2.71
C PRO A 138 11.25 4.99 3.55
N VAL A 139 11.70 3.92 4.21
CA VAL A 139 10.96 3.34 5.33
C VAL A 139 10.96 4.42 6.40
N GLN A 140 9.80 5.02 6.68
CA GLN A 140 9.71 6.00 7.75
C GLN A 140 9.94 5.26 9.06
N GLU A 141 11.17 5.32 9.58
CA GLU A 141 11.42 5.12 11.00
C GLU A 141 10.54 6.12 11.74
N GLU A 142 9.75 5.62 12.68
CA GLU A 142 9.05 6.47 13.63
C GLU A 142 10.11 7.33 14.32
N SER A 143 10.13 8.62 14.03
CA SER A 143 10.76 9.57 14.93
C SER A 143 9.95 9.49 16.22
N SER A 144 10.43 8.65 17.15
CA SER A 144 10.13 8.78 18.56
C SER A 144 10.44 10.22 18.93
N ASN A 145 9.41 11.06 19.01
CA ASN A 145 9.53 12.40 19.56
C ASN A 145 9.65 12.23 21.08
N ASP A 146 10.84 12.55 21.60
CA ASP A 146 11.04 12.99 22.98
C ASP A 146 10.23 14.27 23.26
#